data_AF-A0A1Y5F350-F1
#
_entry.id   AF-A0A1Y5F350-F1
#
_cell.length_a   1.000
_cell.length_b   1.000
_cell.length_c   1.000
_cell.angle_alpha   90.00
_cell.angle_beta   90.00
_cell.angle_gamma   90.00
#
_symmetry.space_group_name_H-M   'P 1'
#
loop_
_entity.id
_entity.type
_entity.pdbx_description
1 polymer ?
#
loop_
_entity_poly.entity_id
_entity_poly.type
_entity_poly.pdbx_seq_one_letter_code
_entity_poly.pdbx_strand_id
1 'polypeptide(L)'
;MIELILVFFGQYLIEVMLVVVAIALSLRWMSYNHSKRDEAYFSHFTRELASTLSSDKEKGARIENVSDSLNNILGRVNQKLPERNLRKGFSKSSNETTDDRMVGLTLKEYVGSKHGLIANIQSEAGIFTSHVQPDFSQLTERVMSEDDNWSKLFNRIPIDGVTRVLDVLPTMFIILGVFGTFIGISMALPEIAKMDFANLEESGKTLSQFVVNVTFAMKTSIAGIFFSILLTTLNTVSPIEITRENTFEKVEVVLQTLWYHLHAERDKSSAEKELPMIRKVMEELLEEVRVNRLALNEKEIKKAS
;
A
#
# COMPACT_ATOMS: atom_id res chain seq x y z
N MET A 1 -0.60 41.84 15.98
CA MET A 1 -0.75 40.42 15.58
C MET A 1 0.50 39.60 15.89
N ILE A 2 1.69 40.02 15.45
CA ILE A 2 2.94 39.26 15.70
C ILE A 2 3.24 39.11 17.20
N GLU A 3 3.09 40.17 18.00
CA GLU A 3 3.25 40.07 19.47
C GLU A 3 2.29 39.08 20.13
N LEU A 4 1.03 39.04 19.67
CA LEU A 4 0.03 38.11 20.23
C LEU A 4 0.40 36.65 19.91
N ILE A 5 0.95 36.40 18.73
CA ILE A 5 1.47 35.08 18.33
C ILE A 5 2.70 34.72 19.17
N LEU A 6 3.62 35.65 19.40
CA LEU A 6 4.82 35.43 20.21
C LEU A 6 4.48 35.16 21.68
N VAL A 7 3.53 35.88 22.26
CA VAL A 7 3.05 35.65 23.64
C VAL A 7 2.36 34.29 23.73
N PHE A 8 1.54 33.92 22.75
CA PHE A 8 0.89 32.61 22.72
C PHE A 8 1.92 31.47 22.67
N PHE A 9 2.90 31.53 21.77
CA PHE A 9 3.96 30.52 21.71
C PHE A 9 4.91 30.58 22.91
N GLY A 10 5.13 31.76 23.50
CA GLY A 10 5.92 31.91 24.72
C GLY A 10 5.29 31.22 25.94
N GLN A 11 3.98 31.00 25.95
CA GLN A 11 3.27 30.43 27.09
C GLN A 11 2.72 29.02 26.84
N TYR A 12 2.33 28.68 25.60
CA TYR A 12 1.60 27.44 25.28
C TYR A 12 2.33 26.49 24.32
N LEU A 13 3.59 26.78 23.95
CA LEU A 13 4.28 25.97 22.94
C LEU A 13 4.52 24.53 23.38
N ILE A 14 4.75 24.26 24.67
CA ILE A 14 4.91 22.89 25.18
C ILE A 14 3.59 22.13 25.07
N GLU A 15 2.48 22.76 25.45
CA GLU A 15 1.13 22.18 25.39
C GLU A 15 0.74 21.88 23.94
N VAL A 16 1.04 22.80 23.02
CA VAL A 16 0.83 22.58 21.58
C VAL A 16 1.67 21.41 21.07
N MET A 17 2.95 21.34 21.43
CA MET A 17 3.81 20.22 21.05
C MET A 17 3.28 18.88 21.59
N LEU A 18 2.80 18.87 22.84
CA LEU A 18 2.23 17.67 23.47
C LEU A 18 0.96 17.21 22.75
N VAL A 19 0.07 18.13 22.36
CA VAL A 19 -1.13 17.81 21.56
C VAL A 19 -0.75 17.25 20.19
N VAL A 20 0.24 17.86 19.51
CA VAL A 20 0.72 17.36 18.21
C VAL A 20 1.31 15.96 18.34
N VAL A 21 2.09 15.69 19.40
CA VAL A 21 2.61 14.34 19.68
C VAL A 21 1.48 13.35 19.93
N ALA A 22 0.47 13.71 20.72
CA ALA A 22 -0.66 12.83 21.00
C ALA A 22 -1.44 12.48 19.71
N ILE A 23 -1.64 13.45 18.82
CA ILE A 23 -2.24 13.23 17.50
C ILE A 23 -1.34 12.32 16.66
N ALA A 24 -0.03 12.58 16.62
CA ALA A 24 0.94 11.77 15.87
C ALA A 24 0.97 10.32 16.34
N LEU A 25 0.99 10.08 17.66
CA LEU A 25 0.93 8.75 18.26
C LEU A 25 -0.38 8.04 17.92
N SER A 26 -1.50 8.76 17.97
CA SER A 26 -2.83 8.22 17.64
C SER A 26 -2.90 7.81 16.16
N LEU A 27 -2.48 8.70 15.25
CA LEU A 27 -2.42 8.41 13.82
C LEU A 27 -1.47 7.24 13.54
N ARG A 28 -0.31 7.20 14.19
CA ARG A 28 0.65 6.11 14.04
C ARG A 28 0.07 4.77 14.50
N TRP A 29 -0.44 4.71 15.72
CA TRP A 29 -1.02 3.48 16.27
C TRP A 29 -2.13 2.97 15.36
N MET A 30 -2.94 3.89 14.84
CA MET A 30 -4.03 3.57 13.96
C MET A 30 -3.55 3.07 12.59
N SER A 31 -2.59 3.74 11.95
CA SER A 31 -1.98 3.32 10.68
C SER A 31 -1.27 1.98 10.80
N TYR A 32 -0.55 1.74 11.90
CA TYR A 32 0.12 0.46 12.14
C TYR A 32 -0.89 -0.68 12.30
N ASN A 33 -1.93 -0.47 13.12
CA ASN A 33 -2.97 -1.48 13.31
C ASN A 33 -3.76 -1.74 12.02
N HIS A 34 -3.99 -0.70 11.21
CA HIS A 34 -4.59 -0.84 9.89
C HIS A 34 -3.71 -1.65 8.95
N SER A 35 -2.43 -1.29 8.82
CA SER A 35 -1.46 -1.97 7.96
C SER A 35 -1.31 -3.45 8.35
N LYS A 36 -1.31 -3.77 9.64
CA LYS A 36 -1.21 -5.16 10.12
C LYS A 36 -2.45 -5.99 9.77
N ARG A 37 -3.63 -5.37 9.79
CA ARG A 37 -4.89 -6.02 9.37
C ARG A 37 -4.91 -6.26 7.87
N ASP A 38 -4.47 -5.29 7.09
CA ASP A 38 -4.33 -5.44 5.64
C ASP A 38 -3.31 -6.53 5.32
N GLU A 39 -2.13 -6.52 5.94
CA GLU A 39 -1.11 -7.56 5.75
C GLU A 39 -1.69 -8.94 6.03
N ALA A 40 -2.43 -9.11 7.13
CA ALA A 40 -3.06 -10.39 7.46
C ALA A 40 -4.08 -10.80 6.38
N TYR A 41 -4.93 -9.87 5.93
CA TYR A 41 -5.92 -10.13 4.88
C TYR A 41 -5.27 -10.54 3.56
N PHE A 42 -4.31 -9.75 3.07
CA PHE A 42 -3.59 -10.04 1.83
C PHE A 42 -2.73 -11.29 1.93
N SER A 43 -2.12 -11.57 3.08
CA SER A 43 -1.38 -12.83 3.30
C SER A 43 -2.31 -14.05 3.29
N HIS A 44 -3.54 -13.93 3.81
CA HIS A 44 -4.53 -14.99 3.69
C HIS A 44 -5.00 -15.16 2.24
N PHE A 45 -5.26 -14.07 1.53
CA PHE A 45 -5.63 -14.10 0.11
C PHE A 45 -4.55 -14.77 -0.75
N THR A 46 -3.29 -14.36 -0.60
CA THR A 46 -2.17 -14.93 -1.36
C THR A 46 -1.99 -16.41 -1.06
N ARG A 47 -2.13 -16.83 0.20
CA ARG A 47 -2.05 -18.24 0.60
C ARG A 47 -3.17 -19.09 0.01
N GLU A 48 -4.41 -18.63 0.07
CA GLU A 48 -5.56 -19.36 -0.47
C GLU A 48 -5.54 -19.42 -2.00
N LEU A 49 -5.11 -18.34 -2.66
CA LEU A 49 -4.94 -18.30 -4.10
C LEU A 49 -3.82 -19.27 -4.55
N ALA A 50 -2.67 -19.26 -3.89
CA ALA A 50 -1.58 -20.20 -4.16
C ALA A 50 -2.01 -21.67 -3.93
N SER A 51 -2.76 -21.95 -2.85
CA SER A 51 -3.27 -23.30 -2.56
C SER A 51 -4.31 -23.78 -3.57
N THR A 52 -5.17 -22.87 -4.06
CA THR A 52 -6.16 -23.20 -5.10
C THR A 52 -5.45 -23.50 -6.42
N LEU A 53 -4.42 -22.71 -6.75
CA LEU A 53 -3.60 -22.90 -7.93
C LEU A 53 -2.82 -24.22 -7.94
N SER A 54 -2.23 -24.58 -6.80
CA SER A 54 -1.52 -25.85 -6.66
C SER A 54 -2.48 -27.05 -6.79
N SER A 55 -3.68 -26.94 -6.22
CA SER A 55 -4.71 -27.98 -6.35
C SER A 55 -5.19 -28.16 -7.78
N ASP A 56 -5.32 -27.07 -8.55
CA ASP A 56 -5.73 -27.14 -9.96
C ASP A 56 -4.62 -27.74 -10.83
N LYS A 57 -3.35 -27.40 -10.55
CA LYS A 57 -2.19 -28.03 -11.20
C LYS A 57 -2.10 -29.54 -10.95
N GLU A 58 -2.43 -30.00 -9.74
CA GLU A 58 -2.47 -31.43 -9.40
C GLU A 58 -3.65 -32.17 -10.06
N LYS A 59 -4.80 -31.51 -10.19
CA LYS A 59 -6.01 -32.09 -10.79
C LYS A 59 -5.98 -32.09 -12.32
N GLY A 60 -5.04 -31.37 -12.94
CA GLY A 60 -4.96 -31.26 -14.39
C GLY A 60 -6.25 -30.69 -15.00
N ALA A 61 -6.84 -29.69 -14.33
CA ALA A 61 -8.00 -28.99 -14.87
C ALA A 61 -7.66 -28.46 -16.28
N ARG A 62 -8.61 -28.48 -17.21
CA ARG A 62 -8.41 -27.94 -18.56
C ARG A 62 -8.93 -26.51 -18.58
N ILE A 63 -8.04 -25.53 -18.73
CA ILE A 63 -8.43 -24.15 -19.00
C ILE A 63 -8.83 -24.01 -20.47
N GLU A 64 -10.15 -23.95 -20.74
CA GLU A 64 -10.68 -23.65 -22.07
C GLU A 64 -10.78 -22.14 -22.33
N ASN A 65 -11.19 -21.36 -21.31
CA ASN A 65 -11.28 -19.90 -21.36
C ASN A 65 -10.58 -19.28 -20.15
N VAL A 66 -9.62 -18.39 -20.39
CA VAL A 66 -8.85 -17.70 -19.34
C VAL A 66 -9.77 -16.92 -18.39
N SER A 67 -10.78 -16.23 -18.93
CA SER A 67 -11.73 -15.44 -18.14
C SER A 67 -12.62 -16.30 -17.24
N ASP A 68 -13.10 -17.44 -17.74
CA ASP A 68 -13.96 -18.36 -16.96
C ASP A 68 -13.15 -19.08 -15.89
N SER A 69 -11.92 -19.49 -16.22
CA SER A 69 -10.99 -20.11 -15.27
C SER A 69 -10.55 -19.12 -14.19
N LEU A 70 -10.25 -17.88 -14.55
CA LEU A 70 -9.97 -16.80 -13.59
C LEU A 70 -11.16 -16.59 -12.66
N ASN A 71 -12.38 -16.49 -13.19
CA ASN A 71 -13.60 -16.33 -12.39
C ASN A 71 -13.85 -17.52 -11.45
N ASN A 72 -13.57 -18.74 -11.90
CA ASN A 72 -13.75 -19.95 -11.10
C ASN A 72 -12.69 -20.04 -9.98
N ILE A 73 -11.42 -19.74 -10.29
CA ILE A 73 -10.33 -19.71 -9.29
C ILE A 73 -10.63 -18.62 -8.25
N LEU A 74 -10.92 -17.40 -8.70
CA LEU A 74 -11.22 -16.28 -7.80
C LEU A 74 -12.51 -16.51 -7.00
N GLY A 75 -13.53 -17.14 -7.59
CA GLY A 75 -14.75 -17.53 -6.89
C GLY A 75 -14.51 -18.54 -5.77
N ARG A 76 -13.63 -19.53 -6.00
CA ARG A 76 -13.22 -20.52 -4.97
C ARG A 76 -12.39 -19.89 -3.87
N VAL A 77 -11.48 -18.98 -4.21
CA VAL A 77 -10.71 -18.19 -3.23
C VAL A 77 -11.66 -17.31 -2.42
N ASN A 78 -12.64 -16.66 -3.07
CA ASN A 78 -13.67 -15.88 -2.39
C ASN A 78 -14.38 -16.71 -1.32
N GLN A 79 -14.81 -17.93 -1.62
CA GLN A 79 -15.52 -18.76 -0.64
C GLN A 79 -14.68 -19.09 0.62
N LYS A 80 -13.36 -19.15 0.48
CA LYS A 80 -12.43 -19.48 1.59
C LYS A 80 -11.86 -18.27 2.33
N LEU A 81 -12.00 -17.07 1.78
CA LEU A 81 -11.54 -15.84 2.44
C LEU A 81 -12.35 -15.58 3.73
N PRO A 82 -11.68 -15.26 4.85
CA PRO A 82 -12.35 -15.06 6.14
C PRO A 82 -13.40 -13.95 6.07
N GLU A 83 -14.58 -14.19 6.65
CA GLU A 83 -15.64 -13.18 6.68
C GLU A 83 -15.31 -12.02 7.62
N ARG A 84 -15.46 -10.81 7.08
CA ARG A 84 -15.88 -9.53 7.69
C ARG A 84 -15.12 -8.94 8.89
N ASN A 85 -14.41 -9.71 9.70
CA ASN A 85 -13.94 -9.26 11.03
C ASN A 85 -12.49 -8.76 11.07
N LEU A 86 -11.68 -8.99 10.03
CA LEU A 86 -10.29 -8.53 10.01
C LEU A 86 -10.12 -7.09 9.49
N ARG A 87 -11.00 -6.64 8.58
CA ARG A 87 -10.83 -5.36 7.86
C ARG A 87 -11.72 -4.21 8.37
N LYS A 88 -12.89 -4.49 8.95
CA LYS A 88 -13.76 -3.43 9.52
C LYS A 88 -13.27 -2.99 10.90
N GLY A 89 -12.46 -1.94 10.95
CA GLY A 89 -12.19 -1.19 12.17
C GLY A 89 -13.38 -0.31 12.58
N PHE A 90 -13.94 -0.53 13.77
CA PHE A 90 -14.82 0.40 14.52
C PHE A 90 -15.97 1.07 13.76
N SER A 91 -16.55 0.44 12.74
CA SER A 91 -17.91 0.80 12.29
C SER A 91 -18.90 0.10 13.22
N LYS A 92 -19.66 0.91 13.95
CA LYS A 92 -20.69 0.54 14.92
C LYS A 92 -21.50 -0.67 14.44
N SER A 93 -21.37 -1.77 15.17
CA SER A 93 -22.21 -2.96 15.05
C SER A 93 -23.67 -2.56 15.27
N SER A 94 -24.43 -2.30 14.20
CA SER A 94 -25.86 -2.53 14.23
C SER A 94 -26.06 -4.05 14.22
N ASN A 95 -26.68 -4.55 15.29
CA ASN A 95 -27.26 -5.88 15.37
C ASN A 95 -27.82 -6.32 14.02
N GLU A 96 -27.47 -7.51 13.55
CA GLU A 96 -28.48 -8.54 13.31
C GLU A 96 -27.85 -9.89 12.97
N THR A 97 -28.50 -10.88 13.58
CA THR A 97 -28.39 -12.32 13.45
C THR A 97 -28.58 -12.80 12.01
N THR A 98 -27.84 -13.85 11.68
CA THR A 98 -28.25 -15.01 10.88
C THR A 98 -29.56 -14.86 10.08
N ASP A 99 -29.47 -14.59 8.78
CA ASP A 99 -29.96 -15.46 7.69
C ASP A 99 -30.01 -14.71 6.35
N ASP A 100 -29.83 -15.48 5.29
CA ASP A 100 -30.15 -15.20 3.88
C ASP A 100 -30.84 -13.87 3.57
N ARG A 101 -30.06 -12.94 2.98
CA ARG A 101 -30.33 -12.36 1.66
C ARG A 101 -29.34 -11.25 1.36
N MET A 102 -28.99 -11.19 0.09
CA MET A 102 -28.20 -10.19 -0.63
C MET A 102 -28.86 -8.79 -0.64
N VAL A 103 -29.45 -8.35 0.49
CA VAL A 103 -30.22 -7.11 0.60
C VAL A 103 -29.40 -6.07 1.34
N GLY A 104 -28.93 -5.07 0.58
CA GLY A 104 -28.55 -3.77 1.14
C GLY A 104 -27.06 -3.55 1.40
N LEU A 105 -26.14 -4.25 0.73
CA LEU A 105 -24.78 -3.71 0.62
C LEU A 105 -24.86 -2.46 -0.24
N THR A 106 -24.64 -1.29 0.37
CA THR A 106 -24.44 -0.06 -0.42
C THR A 106 -23.31 -0.31 -1.42
N LEU A 107 -23.43 0.18 -2.67
CA LEU A 107 -22.41 0.01 -3.70
C LEU A 107 -20.99 0.34 -3.18
N LYS A 108 -20.89 1.33 -2.29
CA LYS A 108 -19.66 1.69 -1.58
C LYS A 108 -19.13 0.58 -0.65
N GLU A 109 -20.00 -0.11 0.07
CA GLU A 109 -19.61 -1.27 0.87
C GLU A 109 -19.35 -2.52 0.02
N TYR A 110 -19.99 -2.69 -1.13
CA TYR A 110 -19.69 -3.78 -2.05
C TYR A 110 -18.28 -3.62 -2.65
N VAL A 111 -17.97 -2.42 -3.15
CA VAL A 111 -16.65 -2.05 -3.71
C VAL A 111 -15.56 -2.05 -2.64
N GLY A 112 -15.86 -1.67 -1.39
CA GLY A 112 -14.90 -1.70 -0.27
C GLY A 112 -14.72 -3.05 0.45
N SER A 113 -15.41 -4.12 0.03
CA SER A 113 -15.42 -5.43 0.73
C SER A 113 -14.50 -6.49 0.11
N LYS A 114 -14.63 -7.74 0.57
CA LYS A 114 -14.09 -9.00 0.00
C LYS A 114 -14.20 -9.09 -1.53
N HIS A 115 -15.20 -8.44 -2.11
CA HIS A 115 -15.43 -8.37 -3.55
C HIS A 115 -14.60 -7.29 -4.24
N GLY A 116 -14.06 -6.29 -3.52
CA GLY A 116 -13.25 -5.21 -4.09
C GLY A 116 -11.98 -5.76 -4.73
N LEU A 117 -11.14 -6.48 -3.98
CA LEU A 117 -9.90 -7.04 -4.53
C LEU A 117 -10.17 -8.00 -5.69
N ILE A 118 -11.18 -8.86 -5.56
CA ILE A 118 -11.53 -9.83 -6.60
C ILE A 118 -12.11 -9.14 -7.83
N ALA A 119 -12.99 -8.16 -7.64
CA ALA A 119 -13.56 -7.37 -8.73
C ALA A 119 -12.49 -6.53 -9.44
N ASN A 120 -11.50 -6.01 -8.71
CA ASN A 120 -10.37 -5.26 -9.29
C ASN A 120 -9.44 -6.19 -10.09
N ILE A 121 -9.23 -7.44 -9.63
CA ILE A 121 -8.50 -8.43 -10.44
C ILE A 121 -9.33 -8.83 -11.69
N GLN A 122 -10.65 -8.93 -11.55
CA GLN A 122 -11.56 -9.26 -12.65
C GLN A 122 -11.71 -8.12 -13.67
N SER A 123 -11.70 -6.85 -13.23
CA SER A 123 -11.71 -5.70 -14.15
C SER A 123 -10.44 -5.67 -15.01
N GLU A 124 -9.32 -6.15 -14.45
CA GLU A 124 -8.04 -6.32 -15.15
C GLU A 124 -7.87 -7.71 -15.80
N ALA A 125 -8.93 -8.50 -15.93
CA ALA A 125 -8.90 -9.81 -16.58
C ALA A 125 -8.32 -9.77 -18.01
N GLY A 126 -8.47 -8.65 -18.72
CA GLY A 126 -7.89 -8.45 -20.05
C GLY A 126 -6.37 -8.58 -20.07
N ILE A 127 -5.68 -8.16 -19.02
CA ILE A 127 -4.21 -8.28 -18.90
C ILE A 127 -3.80 -9.74 -18.76
N PHE A 128 -4.64 -10.58 -18.15
CA PHE A 128 -4.39 -12.01 -18.05
C PHE A 128 -4.65 -12.78 -19.35
N THR A 129 -5.28 -12.17 -20.35
CA THR A 129 -5.51 -12.80 -21.68
C THR A 129 -4.41 -12.50 -22.69
N SER A 130 -3.56 -11.51 -22.40
CA SER A 130 -2.51 -11.09 -23.32
C SER A 130 -1.37 -12.12 -23.39
N HIS A 131 -0.84 -12.34 -24.59
CA HIS A 131 0.29 -13.25 -24.81
C HIS A 131 1.63 -12.74 -24.27
N VAL A 132 1.73 -11.44 -24.02
CA VAL A 132 2.96 -10.81 -23.54
C VAL A 132 2.90 -10.72 -22.03
N GLN A 133 3.98 -11.11 -21.36
CA GLN A 133 4.09 -11.02 -19.92
C GLN A 133 3.83 -9.56 -19.46
N PRO A 134 2.83 -9.33 -18.60
CA PRO A 134 2.54 -7.99 -18.11
C PRO A 134 3.58 -7.55 -17.07
N ASP A 135 3.67 -6.25 -16.89
CA ASP A 135 4.36 -5.67 -15.74
C ASP A 135 3.51 -5.91 -14.48
N PHE A 136 3.91 -6.88 -13.66
CA PHE A 136 3.18 -7.28 -12.47
C PHE A 136 3.21 -6.21 -11.37
N SER A 137 4.23 -5.35 -11.36
CA SER A 137 4.30 -4.23 -10.42
C SER A 137 3.18 -3.22 -10.72
N GLN A 138 3.04 -2.81 -11.99
CA GLN A 138 1.97 -1.89 -12.42
C GLN A 138 0.57 -2.50 -12.27
N LEU A 139 0.42 -3.80 -12.54
CA LEU A 139 -0.84 -4.50 -12.34
C LEU A 139 -1.22 -4.52 -10.86
N THR A 140 -0.27 -4.84 -9.98
CA THR A 140 -0.48 -4.87 -8.53
C THR A 140 -0.81 -3.48 -8.01
N GLU A 141 -0.11 -2.45 -8.48
CA GLU A 141 -0.39 -1.05 -8.14
C GLU A 141 -1.82 -0.66 -8.52
N ARG A 142 -2.28 -1.01 -9.72
CA ARG A 142 -3.64 -0.68 -10.16
C ARG A 142 -4.71 -1.43 -9.35
N VAL A 143 -4.54 -2.75 -9.19
CA VAL A 143 -5.49 -3.60 -8.45
C VAL A 143 -5.60 -3.16 -6.98
N MET A 144 -4.47 -2.82 -6.34
CA MET A 144 -4.43 -2.42 -4.94
C MET A 144 -4.79 -0.95 -4.72
N SER A 145 -4.47 -0.04 -5.64
CA SER A 145 -4.82 1.39 -5.51
C SER A 145 -6.32 1.66 -5.64
N GLU A 146 -7.03 0.82 -6.39
CA GLU A 146 -8.50 0.82 -6.47
C GLU A 146 -9.17 0.33 -5.17
N ASP A 147 -8.44 -0.35 -4.28
CA ASP A 147 -8.97 -0.75 -2.98
C ASP A 147 -8.93 0.42 -1.99
N ASP A 148 -10.12 0.92 -1.63
CA ASP A 148 -10.31 2.03 -0.70
C ASP A 148 -9.63 1.79 0.66
N ASN A 149 -9.56 0.55 1.16
CA ASN A 149 -8.92 0.27 2.44
C ASN A 149 -7.39 0.30 2.30
N TRP A 150 -6.84 -0.11 1.14
CA TRP A 150 -5.40 -0.07 0.92
C TRP A 150 -4.88 1.36 0.77
N SER A 151 -5.63 2.22 0.08
CA SER A 151 -5.23 3.61 -0.21
C SER A 151 -5.59 4.59 0.91
N LYS A 152 -6.67 4.34 1.67
CA LYS A 152 -7.21 5.29 2.66
C LYS A 152 -7.37 4.68 4.05
N LEU A 153 -6.86 5.40 5.03
CA LEU A 153 -7.13 5.22 6.45
C LEU A 153 -8.56 5.69 6.75
N PHE A 154 -9.38 4.81 7.34
CA PHE A 154 -10.81 5.05 7.62
C PHE A 154 -11.63 5.55 6.41
N ASN A 155 -11.28 5.15 5.18
CA ASN A 155 -11.96 5.55 3.93
C ASN A 155 -11.97 7.07 3.67
N ARG A 156 -11.11 7.86 4.34
CA ARG A 156 -11.09 9.33 4.19
C ARG A 156 -9.69 9.92 4.06
N ILE A 157 -8.70 9.38 4.77
CA ILE A 157 -7.38 10.00 4.85
C ILE A 157 -6.39 9.14 4.05
N PRO A 158 -5.68 9.67 3.04
CA PRO A 158 -4.70 8.89 2.29
C PRO A 158 -3.56 8.43 3.22
N ILE A 159 -3.27 7.13 3.24
CA ILE A 159 -2.26 6.54 4.14
C ILE A 159 -0.88 7.13 3.85
N ASP A 160 -0.53 7.31 2.57
CA ASP A 160 0.76 7.87 2.15
C ASP A 160 0.98 9.28 2.70
N GLY A 161 -0.09 10.09 2.77
CA GLY A 161 -0.03 11.43 3.38
C GLY A 161 0.25 11.37 4.87
N VAL A 162 -0.39 10.44 5.59
CA VAL A 162 -0.17 10.24 7.03
C VAL A 162 1.26 9.78 7.30
N THR A 163 1.77 8.81 6.54
CA THR A 163 3.14 8.30 6.69
C THR A 163 4.16 9.43 6.50
N ARG A 164 4.05 10.21 5.41
CA ARG A 164 4.94 11.36 5.16
C ARG A 164 4.91 12.40 6.28
N VAL A 165 3.73 12.71 6.81
CA VAL A 165 3.61 13.65 7.95
C VAL A 165 4.32 13.08 9.18
N LEU A 166 4.11 11.80 9.49
CA LEU A 166 4.76 11.13 10.63
C LEU A 166 6.30 11.09 10.49
N ASP A 167 6.82 11.04 9.27
CA ASP A 167 8.26 11.03 9.00
C ASP A 167 8.91 12.42 9.14
N VAL A 168 8.17 13.49 8.84
CA VAL A 168 8.66 14.88 8.94
C VAL A 168 8.52 15.46 10.36
N LEU A 169 7.59 14.93 11.16
CA LEU A 169 7.31 15.44 12.51
C LEU A 169 8.53 15.52 13.44
N PRO A 170 9.44 14.53 13.51
CA PRO A 170 10.63 14.63 14.37
C PRO A 170 11.46 15.89 14.09
N THR A 171 11.73 16.18 12.82
CA THR A 171 12.46 17.38 12.40
C THR A 171 11.71 18.65 12.78
N MET A 172 10.38 18.65 12.62
CA MET A 172 9.54 19.79 13.04
C MET A 172 9.60 20.04 14.54
N PHE A 173 9.66 19.00 15.38
CA PHE A 173 9.79 19.17 16.84
C PHE A 173 11.12 19.79 17.25
N ILE A 174 12.22 19.47 16.57
CA ILE A 174 13.52 20.13 16.81
C ILE A 174 13.42 21.61 16.46
N ILE A 175 12.87 21.93 15.28
CA ILE A 175 12.71 23.32 14.83
C ILE A 175 11.84 24.11 15.81
N LEU A 176 10.69 23.55 16.22
CA LEU A 176 9.80 24.18 17.20
C LEU A 176 10.47 24.35 18.57
N GLY A 177 11.29 23.39 19.02
CA GLY A 177 12.04 23.50 20.27
C GLY A 177 13.08 24.63 20.25
N VAL A 178 13.86 24.73 19.16
CA VAL A 178 14.83 25.82 18.95
C VAL A 178 14.11 27.17 18.85
N PHE A 179 13.02 27.21 18.10
CA PHE A 179 12.20 28.42 17.94
C PHE A 179 11.58 28.89 19.27
N GLY A 180 11.05 27.97 20.08
CA GLY A 180 10.54 28.28 21.41
C GLY A 180 11.62 28.86 22.33
N THR A 181 12.85 28.37 22.23
CA THR A 181 13.99 28.91 22.97
C THR A 181 14.28 30.35 22.54
N PHE A 182 14.31 30.59 21.23
CA PHE A 182 14.56 31.91 20.66
C PHE A 182 13.50 32.93 21.08
N ILE A 183 12.22 32.54 21.05
CA ILE A 183 11.12 33.38 21.54
C ILE A 183 11.29 33.70 23.02
N GLY A 184 11.51 32.68 23.86
CA GLY A 184 11.60 32.87 25.30
C GLY A 184 12.75 33.80 25.71
N ILE A 185 13.92 33.68 25.06
CA ILE A 185 15.05 34.60 25.28
C ILE A 185 14.72 36.01 24.76
N SER A 186 14.13 36.12 23.56
CA SER A 186 13.79 37.42 22.96
C SER A 186 12.76 38.21 23.77
N MET A 187 11.86 37.52 24.48
CA MET A 187 10.91 38.14 25.40
C MET A 187 11.53 38.53 26.74
N ALA A 188 12.54 37.79 27.20
CA ALA A 188 13.18 38.03 28.50
C ALA A 188 14.27 39.13 28.45
N LEU A 189 14.98 39.29 27.32
CA LEU A 189 16.04 40.30 27.18
C LEU A 189 15.58 41.76 27.41
N PRO A 190 14.42 42.22 26.89
CA PRO A 190 13.91 43.56 27.16
C PRO A 190 13.56 43.81 28.64
N GLU A 191 13.28 42.76 29.42
CA GLU A 191 13.00 42.90 30.86
C GLU A 191 14.27 43.27 31.65
N ILE A 192 15.43 42.70 31.28
CA ILE A 192 16.72 43.08 31.87
C ILE A 192 17.04 44.55 31.57
N ALA A 193 16.75 45.02 30.36
CA ALA A 193 17.03 46.40 29.97
C ALA A 193 16.27 47.45 30.81
N LYS A 194 15.27 47.03 31.58
CA LYS A 194 14.47 47.89 32.48
C LYS A 194 14.97 47.87 33.94
N MET A 195 16.05 47.16 34.25
CA MET A 195 16.61 47.15 35.60
C MET A 195 17.17 48.51 36.01
N ASP A 196 16.77 48.98 37.19
CA ASP A 196 17.36 50.13 37.86
C ASP A 196 18.28 49.65 38.98
N PHE A 197 19.59 49.86 38.81
CA PHE A 197 20.60 49.50 39.80
C PHE A 197 20.53 50.35 41.08
N ALA A 198 19.78 51.45 41.07
CA ALA A 198 19.51 52.24 42.28
C ALA A 198 18.46 51.54 43.18
N ASN A 199 17.59 50.71 42.62
CA ASN A 199 16.58 49.95 43.36
C ASN A 199 16.88 48.44 43.32
N LEU A 200 17.77 48.01 44.22
CA LEU A 200 18.24 46.62 44.31
C LEU A 200 17.12 45.60 44.54
N GLU A 201 16.05 45.99 45.26
CA GLU A 201 14.94 45.08 45.57
C GLU A 201 14.05 44.82 44.34
N GLU A 202 13.78 45.86 43.55
CA GLU A 202 13.02 45.73 42.29
C GLU A 202 13.84 45.02 41.22
N SER A 203 15.14 45.33 41.12
CA SER A 203 16.06 44.62 40.22
C SER A 203 16.18 43.13 40.55
N GLY A 204 16.18 42.74 41.82
CA GLY A 204 16.18 41.33 42.22
C GLY A 204 14.96 40.54 41.71
N LYS A 205 13.77 41.17 41.71
CA LYS A 205 12.54 40.57 41.16
C LYS A 205 12.62 40.40 39.65
N THR A 206 13.10 41.42 38.94
CA THR A 206 13.30 41.38 37.48
C THR A 206 14.32 40.30 37.09
N LEU A 207 15.40 40.13 37.85
CA LEU A 207 16.39 39.08 37.61
C LEU A 207 15.79 37.68 37.78
N SER A 208 15.01 37.49 38.85
CA SER A 208 14.36 36.22 39.14
C SER A 208 13.39 35.84 38.03
N GLN A 209 12.59 36.81 37.55
CA GLN A 209 11.66 36.61 36.44
C GLN A 209 12.39 36.27 35.13
N PHE A 210 13.50 36.95 34.84
CA PHE A 210 14.34 36.63 33.69
C PHE A 210 14.84 35.19 33.73
N VAL A 211 15.37 34.73 34.87
CA VAL A 211 15.87 33.36 35.03
C VAL A 211 14.74 32.34 34.81
N VAL A 212 13.53 32.61 35.32
CA VAL A 212 12.36 31.76 35.11
C VAL A 212 11.99 31.68 33.62
N ASN A 213 11.94 32.82 32.93
CA ASN A 213 11.60 32.91 31.50
C ASN A 213 12.63 32.15 30.62
N VAL A 214 13.92 32.32 30.90
CA VAL A 214 14.99 31.58 30.20
C VAL A 214 14.92 30.09 30.52
N THR A 215 14.65 29.71 31.77
CA THR A 215 14.50 28.30 32.15
C THR A 215 13.33 27.66 31.43
N PHE A 216 12.20 28.36 31.28
CA PHE A 216 11.07 27.90 30.48
C PHE A 216 11.47 27.70 29.01
N ALA A 217 12.17 28.68 28.42
CA ALA A 217 12.70 28.60 27.05
C ALA A 217 13.63 27.39 26.85
N MET A 218 14.48 27.08 27.82
CA MET A 218 15.34 25.89 27.77
C MET A 218 14.53 24.59 27.85
N LYS A 219 13.48 24.55 28.67
CA LYS A 219 12.57 23.39 28.77
C LYS A 219 11.86 23.11 27.44
N THR A 220 11.49 24.14 26.67
CA THR A 220 10.87 23.93 25.34
C THR A 220 11.80 23.24 24.36
N SER A 221 13.09 23.60 24.38
CA SER A 221 14.12 22.94 23.56
C SER A 221 14.26 21.46 23.90
N ILE A 222 14.38 21.16 25.20
CA ILE A 222 14.51 19.81 25.72
C ILE A 222 13.27 18.97 25.34
N ALA A 223 12.07 19.55 25.46
CA ALA A 223 10.84 18.88 25.05
C ALA A 223 10.83 18.57 23.54
N GLY A 224 11.27 19.50 22.69
CA GLY A 224 11.38 19.27 21.24
C GLY A 224 12.34 18.16 20.87
N ILE A 225 13.52 18.15 21.48
CA ILE A 225 14.50 17.07 21.28
C ILE A 225 13.94 15.73 21.77
N PHE A 226 13.32 15.70 22.96
CA PHE A 226 12.74 14.50 23.53
C PHE A 226 11.64 13.91 22.63
N PHE A 227 10.69 14.73 22.17
CA PHE A 227 9.63 14.29 21.27
C PHE A 227 10.16 13.85 19.91
N SER A 228 11.19 14.52 19.38
CA SER A 228 11.88 14.08 18.18
C SER A 228 12.48 12.69 18.35
N ILE A 229 13.23 12.44 19.44
CA ILE A 229 13.85 11.14 19.69
C ILE A 229 12.77 10.06 19.84
N LEU A 230 11.69 10.36 20.57
CA LEU A 230 10.57 9.43 20.76
C LEU A 230 9.93 9.05 19.41
N LEU A 231 9.61 10.02 18.57
CA LEU A 231 9.00 9.76 17.26
C LEU A 231 9.96 9.10 16.28
N THR A 232 11.23 9.49 16.24
CA THR A 232 12.24 8.81 15.43
C THR A 232 12.39 7.35 15.84
N THR A 233 12.43 7.07 17.14
CA THR A 233 12.50 5.69 17.64
C THR A 233 11.27 4.88 17.21
N LEU A 234 10.08 5.48 17.28
CA LEU A 234 8.86 4.83 16.82
C LEU A 234 8.83 4.62 15.29
N ASN A 235 9.34 5.59 14.51
CA ASN A 235 9.56 5.50 13.06
C ASN A 235 10.41 4.27 12.72
N THR A 236 11.50 4.07 13.46
CA THR A 236 12.42 2.94 13.24
C THR A 236 11.87 1.59 13.68
N VAL A 237 11.19 1.51 14.84
CA VAL A 237 10.71 0.21 15.38
C VAL A 237 9.51 -0.34 14.60
N SER A 238 8.71 0.54 14.00
CA SER A 238 7.48 0.15 13.30
C SER A 238 7.34 0.90 11.99
N PRO A 239 8.16 0.57 10.97
CA PRO A 239 8.11 1.22 9.67
C PRO A 239 6.87 0.75 8.89
N ILE A 240 5.90 1.65 8.73
CA ILE A 240 4.62 1.36 8.05
C ILE A 240 4.85 1.05 6.56
N GLU A 241 5.79 1.76 5.93
CA GLU A 241 6.13 1.62 4.51
C GLU A 241 6.64 0.22 4.18
N ILE A 242 7.57 -0.30 4.97
CA ILE A 242 8.16 -1.64 4.79
C ILE A 242 7.07 -2.74 4.89
N THR A 243 6.15 -2.64 5.85
CA THR A 243 5.06 -3.63 5.98
C THR A 243 4.15 -3.63 4.75
N ARG A 244 3.90 -2.45 4.16
CA ARG A 244 3.08 -2.30 2.96
C ARG A 244 3.81 -2.81 1.72
N GLU A 245 5.08 -2.46 1.55
CA GLU A 245 5.91 -2.95 0.45
C GLU A 245 5.99 -4.49 0.45
N ASN A 246 6.27 -5.10 1.61
CA ASN A 246 6.25 -6.56 1.74
C ASN A 246 4.89 -7.18 1.38
N THR A 247 3.78 -6.49 1.66
CA THR A 247 2.44 -6.96 1.29
C THR A 247 2.21 -6.83 -0.22
N PHE A 248 2.67 -5.73 -0.81
CA PHE A 248 2.63 -5.48 -2.24
C PHE A 248 3.39 -6.57 -3.02
N GLU A 249 4.64 -6.84 -2.64
CA GLU A 249 5.47 -7.89 -3.27
C GLU A 249 4.81 -9.27 -3.19
N LYS A 250 4.20 -9.62 -2.04
CA LYS A 250 3.47 -10.90 -1.89
C LYS A 250 2.30 -11.00 -2.88
N VAL A 251 1.55 -9.92 -3.08
CA VAL A 251 0.45 -9.90 -4.05
C VAL A 251 0.99 -10.00 -5.47
N GLU A 252 2.05 -9.26 -5.80
CA GLU A 252 2.72 -9.28 -7.10
C GLU A 252 3.15 -10.70 -7.50
N VAL A 253 3.87 -11.39 -6.61
CA VAL A 253 4.32 -12.78 -6.83
C VAL A 253 3.14 -13.72 -7.10
N VAL A 254 2.02 -13.52 -6.41
CA VAL A 254 0.83 -14.37 -6.61
C VAL A 254 0.12 -14.06 -7.92
N LEU A 255 0.00 -12.79 -8.32
CA LEU A 255 -0.54 -12.43 -9.64
C LEU A 255 0.34 -12.96 -10.77
N GLN A 256 1.66 -12.93 -10.59
CA GLN A 256 2.61 -13.56 -11.50
C GLN A 256 2.41 -15.08 -11.58
N THR A 257 2.28 -15.75 -10.44
CA THR A 257 2.05 -17.20 -10.40
C THR A 257 0.72 -17.56 -11.07
N LEU A 258 -0.32 -16.76 -10.83
CA LEU A 258 -1.63 -16.91 -11.47
C LEU A 258 -1.54 -16.79 -13.00
N TRP A 259 -0.84 -15.77 -13.52
CA TRP A 259 -0.64 -15.59 -14.95
C TRP A 259 0.09 -16.78 -15.59
N TYR A 260 1.16 -17.27 -14.95
CA TYR A 260 1.88 -18.45 -15.44
C TYR A 260 1.03 -19.70 -15.45
N HIS A 261 0.18 -19.91 -14.44
CA HIS A 261 -0.73 -21.06 -14.42
C HIS A 261 -1.76 -21.00 -15.54
N LEU A 262 -2.34 -19.81 -15.79
CA LEU A 262 -3.32 -19.61 -16.86
C LEU A 262 -2.71 -19.85 -18.25
N HIS A 263 -1.45 -19.46 -18.47
CA HIS A 263 -0.77 -19.62 -19.76
C HIS A 263 -0.12 -20.99 -19.97
N ALA A 264 0.42 -21.62 -18.91
CA ALA A 264 1.07 -22.93 -19.01
C ALA A 264 0.12 -24.04 -19.49
N GLU A 265 -1.19 -23.92 -19.23
CA GLU A 265 -2.19 -24.84 -19.74
C GLU A 265 -2.63 -24.52 -21.17
N ARG A 266 -2.68 -23.23 -21.51
CA ARG A 266 -3.00 -22.77 -22.86
C ARG A 266 -1.96 -23.25 -23.87
N ASP A 267 -0.68 -23.11 -23.57
CA ASP A 267 0.41 -23.54 -24.46
C ASP A 267 0.44 -25.05 -24.67
N LYS A 268 0.09 -25.85 -23.64
CA LYS A 268 -0.07 -27.30 -23.80
C LYS A 268 -1.22 -27.64 -24.77
N SER A 269 -2.36 -26.96 -24.65
CA SER A 269 -3.52 -27.23 -25.52
C SER A 269 -3.35 -26.68 -26.95
N SER A 270 -2.66 -25.54 -27.12
CA SER A 270 -2.36 -24.96 -28.43
C SER A 270 -1.29 -25.77 -29.15
N ALA A 271 -0.22 -26.17 -28.45
CA ALA A 271 0.80 -27.04 -29.04
C ALA A 271 0.24 -28.40 -29.46
N GLU A 272 -0.64 -29.02 -28.67
CA GLU A 272 -1.31 -30.28 -29.05
C GLU A 272 -2.21 -30.14 -30.30
N LYS A 273 -2.82 -28.97 -30.53
CA LYS A 273 -3.68 -28.72 -31.70
C LYS A 273 -2.91 -28.23 -32.92
N GLU A 274 -1.86 -27.44 -32.73
CA GLU A 274 -1.08 -26.83 -33.83
C GLU A 274 0.01 -27.77 -34.37
N LEU A 275 0.65 -28.59 -33.53
CA LEU A 275 1.65 -29.57 -33.98
C LEU A 275 1.15 -30.54 -35.06
N PRO A 276 -0.04 -31.17 -34.93
CA PRO A 276 -0.54 -32.05 -35.99
C PRO A 276 -0.91 -31.29 -37.26
N MET A 277 -1.33 -30.02 -37.15
CA MET A 277 -1.67 -29.19 -38.31
C MET A 277 -0.41 -28.74 -39.06
N ILE A 278 0.62 -28.30 -38.34
CA ILE A 278 1.94 -27.95 -38.90
C ILE A 278 2.58 -29.19 -39.52
N ARG A 279 2.49 -30.36 -38.87
CA ARG A 279 2.97 -31.62 -39.42
C ARG A 279 2.27 -31.96 -40.74
N LYS A 280 0.95 -31.80 -40.81
CA LYS A 280 0.17 -32.06 -42.02
C LYS A 280 0.55 -31.12 -43.17
N VAL A 281 0.72 -29.82 -42.88
CA VAL A 281 1.18 -28.83 -43.86
C VAL A 281 2.61 -29.11 -44.33
N MET A 282 3.49 -29.54 -43.42
CA MET A 282 4.86 -29.96 -43.78
C MET A 282 4.86 -31.21 -44.67
N GLU A 283 4.03 -32.21 -44.37
CA GLU A 283 3.89 -33.42 -45.19
C GLU A 283 3.33 -33.10 -46.59
N GLU A 284 2.37 -32.17 -46.67
CA GLU A 284 1.77 -31.71 -47.94
C GLU A 284 2.78 -30.92 -48.80
N LEU A 285 3.54 -30.00 -48.20
CA LEU A 285 4.63 -29.29 -48.88
C LEU A 285 5.74 -30.24 -49.34
N LEU A 286 6.05 -31.27 -48.56
CA LEU A 286 7.09 -32.24 -48.90
C LEU A 286 6.68 -33.11 -50.09
N GLU A 287 5.41 -33.51 -50.18
CA GLU A 287 4.87 -34.18 -51.36
C GLU A 287 4.83 -33.25 -52.58
N GLU A 288 4.42 -32.00 -52.42
CA GLU A 288 4.39 -31.02 -53.53
C GLU A 288 5.80 -30.76 -54.10
N VAL A 289 6.81 -30.64 -53.23
CA VAL A 289 8.22 -30.54 -53.64
C VAL A 289 8.70 -31.82 -54.33
N ARG A 290 8.30 -33.00 -53.86
CA ARG A 290 8.67 -34.29 -54.46
C ARG A 290 8.10 -34.45 -55.86
N VAL A 291 6.83 -34.12 -56.05
CA VAL A 291 6.15 -34.16 -57.36
C VAL A 291 6.78 -33.16 -58.34
N ASN A 292 7.06 -31.93 -57.89
CA ASN A 292 7.73 -30.93 -58.72
C ASN A 292 9.15 -31.34 -59.13
N ARG A 293 9.90 -32.02 -58.24
CA ARG A 293 11.24 -32.53 -58.55
C ARG A 293 11.21 -33.66 -59.58
N LEU A 294 10.21 -34.53 -59.51
CA LEU A 294 10.01 -35.59 -60.51
C LEU A 294 9.62 -35.02 -61.88
N ALA A 295 8.75 -34.01 -61.91
CA ALA A 295 8.35 -33.33 -63.15
C ALA A 295 9.50 -32.54 -63.81
N LEU A 296 10.43 -32.01 -63.01
CA LEU A 296 11.66 -31.38 -63.51
C LEU A 296 12.60 -32.40 -64.15
N ASN A 297 12.81 -33.55 -63.51
CA ASN A 297 13.66 -34.62 -64.05
C ASN A 297 13.10 -35.20 -65.36
N GLU A 298 11.78 -35.38 -65.50
CA GLU A 298 11.19 -35.82 -66.77
C GLU A 298 11.38 -34.81 -67.91
N LYS A 299 11.34 -33.50 -67.60
CA LYS A 299 11.57 -32.45 -68.59
C LYS A 299 13.03 -32.36 -69.03
N GLU A 300 13.97 -32.65 -68.14
CA GLU A 300 15.39 -32.71 -68.50
C GLU A 300 15.72 -33.94 -69.35
N ILE A 301 15.13 -35.10 -69.05
CA ILE A 301 15.31 -36.34 -69.84
C ILE A 301 14.75 -36.17 -71.26
N LYS A 302 13.60 -35.50 -71.42
CA LYS A 302 13.00 -35.21 -72.74
C LYS A 302 13.73 -34.15 -73.56
N LYS A 303 14.61 -33.34 -72.96
CA LYS A 303 15.47 -32.39 -73.68
C LYS A 303 16.80 -32.99 -74.13
N ALA A 304 17.17 -34.15 -73.58
CA ALA A 304 18.43 -34.85 -73.86
C ALA A 304 18.30 -36.04 -74.83
N SER A 305 17.07 -36.41 -75.23
CA SER A 305 16.77 -37.32 -76.35
C SER A 305 16.29 -36.54 -77.57
#